data_AF-A0A511Z8X5-F1
#
_entry.id   AF-A0A511Z8X5-F1
#
_cell.length_a   1.000
_cell.length_b   1.000
_cell.length_c   1.000
_cell.angle_alpha   90.00
_cell.angle_beta   90.00
_cell.angle_gamma   90.00
#
_symmetry.space_group_name_H-M   'P 1'
#
loop_
_entity.id
_entity.type
_entity.pdbx_description
1 polymer ?
#
loop_
_entity_poly.entity_id
_entity_poly.type
_entity_poly.pdbx_seq_one_letter_code
_entity_poly.pdbx_strand_id
1 'polypeptide(L)' 'MKDERYEMTIEEAESYGRGINARNAAVERNMVYEEDEIIPADQLPPPLSEEEIKRRVGAENFKNNDSDYQNSINS' A
#
# COMPACT_ATOMS: atom_id res chain seq x y z
N MET A 1 9.64 -41.30 1.87
CA MET A 1 10.25 -40.13 1.22
C MET A 1 11.21 -39.53 2.24
N LYS A 2 12.50 -39.40 1.92
CA LYS A 2 13.47 -38.75 2.82
C LYS A 2 13.29 -37.25 2.65
N ASP A 3 12.99 -36.54 3.73
CA ASP A 3 13.13 -35.08 3.78
C ASP A 3 14.63 -34.75 3.70
N GLU A 4 15.09 -34.46 2.49
CA GLU A 4 16.40 -33.87 2.26
C GLU A 4 16.34 -32.41 2.73
N ARG A 5 16.55 -32.20 4.03
CA ARG A 5 16.91 -30.88 4.54
C ARG A 5 18.24 -30.50 3.88
N TYR A 6 18.18 -29.68 2.84
CA TYR A 6 19.33 -29.03 2.24
C TYR A 6 19.98 -28.14 3.31
N GLU A 7 20.91 -28.69 4.07
CA GLU A 7 21.73 -27.94 5.00
C GLU A 7 22.84 -27.24 4.20
N MET A 8 22.61 -25.97 3.90
CA MET A 8 23.58 -25.11 3.26
C MET A 8 24.77 -24.90 4.20
N THR A 9 25.99 -25.04 3.67
CA THR A 9 27.21 -24.73 4.43
C THR A 9 27.30 -23.22 4.74
N ILE A 10 28.11 -22.85 5.73
CA ILE A 10 28.31 -21.42 6.09
C ILE A 10 28.79 -20.61 4.89
N GLU A 11 29.72 -21.15 4.10
CA GLU A 11 30.27 -20.49 2.92
C GLU A 11 29.23 -20.29 1.81
N GLU A 12 28.37 -21.29 1.59
CA GLU A 12 27.27 -21.19 0.64
C GLU A 12 26.23 -20.17 1.09
N ALA A 13 25.91 -20.11 2.39
CA ALA A 13 24.98 -19.14 2.96
C ALA A 13 25.49 -17.71 2.82
N GLU A 14 26.78 -17.49 3.08
CA GLU A 14 27.40 -16.19 2.88
C GLU A 14 27.44 -15.77 1.41
N SER A 15 27.79 -16.69 0.51
CA SER A 15 27.81 -16.45 -0.93
C SER A 15 26.41 -16.09 -1.45
N TYR A 16 25.41 -16.85 -1.01
CA TYR A 16 24.00 -16.59 -1.32
C TYR A 16 23.55 -15.22 -0.79
N GLY A 17 23.86 -14.90 0.47
CA GLY A 17 23.52 -13.62 1.09
C GLY A 17 24.15 -12.42 0.35
N ARG A 18 25.42 -12.52 -0.05
CA ARG A 18 26.08 -11.48 -0.88
C ARG A 18 25.40 -11.31 -2.23
N GLY A 19 24.96 -12.40 -2.86
CA GLY A 19 24.23 -12.38 -4.12
C GLY A 19 22.86 -11.70 -4.01
N ILE A 20 22.10 -12.00 -2.95
CA ILE A 20 20.81 -11.34 -2.68
C ILE A 20 21.00 -9.85 -2.41
N ASN A 21 21.98 -9.49 -1.56
CA ASN A 21 22.27 -8.09 -1.26
C ASN A 21 22.63 -7.28 -2.51
N ALA A 22 23.44 -7.84 -3.41
CA ALA A 22 23.80 -7.17 -4.66
C ALA A 22 22.59 -6.96 -5.58
N ARG A 23 21.67 -7.94 -5.64
CA ARG A 23 20.42 -7.83 -6.41
C ARG A 23 19.49 -6.76 -5.84
N ASN A 24 19.30 -6.75 -4.52
CA ASN A 24 18.45 -5.77 -3.85
C ASN A 24 19.00 -4.35 -4.04
N ALA A 25 20.31 -4.15 -3.86
CA ALA A 25 20.96 -2.85 -4.08
C ALA A 25 20.81 -2.34 -5.52
N ALA A 26 20.77 -3.24 -6.52
CA ALA A 26 20.53 -2.88 -7.92
C ALA A 26 19.08 -2.48 -8.19
N VAL A 27 18.10 -3.06 -7.48
CA VAL A 27 16.68 -2.72 -7.60
C VAL A 27 16.35 -1.43 -6.85
N GLU A 28 16.84 -1.28 -5.62
CA GLU A 28 16.59 -0.10 -4.78
C GLU A 28 17.12 1.20 -5.42
N ARG A 29 18.27 1.15 -6.11
CA ARG A 29 18.79 2.31 -6.85
C ARG A 29 17.93 2.74 -8.04
N ASN A 30 17.09 1.85 -8.56
CA ASN A 30 16.25 2.08 -9.73
C ASN A 30 14.79 2.35 -9.37
N MET A 31 14.42 2.32 -8.07
CA MET A 31 13.13 2.85 -7.62
C MET A 31 13.18 4.37 -7.67
N VAL A 32 13.05 4.91 -8.88
CA VAL A 32 12.51 6.25 -9.06
C VAL A 32 11.08 6.15 -8.57
N TYR A 33 10.78 6.75 -7.43
CA TYR A 33 9.40 7.08 -7.09
C TYR A 33 8.92 7.93 -8.27
N GLU A 34 8.08 7.36 -9.15
CA GLU A 34 7.30 8.17 -10.07
C GLU A 34 6.68 9.24 -9.18
N GLU A 35 7.10 10.49 -9.37
CA GLU A 35 6.54 11.62 -8.64
C GLU A 35 5.04 11.43 -8.69
N ASP A 36 4.38 11.34 -7.52
CA ASP A 36 2.93 11.22 -7.42
C ASP A 36 2.37 12.25 -8.39
N GLU A 37 1.79 11.79 -9.49
CA GLU A 37 1.34 12.67 -10.56
C GLU A 37 0.26 13.55 -9.93
N ILE A 38 0.63 14.77 -9.52
CA ILE A 38 -0.27 15.67 -8.80
C ILE A 38 -1.33 16.05 -9.80
N ILE A 39 -2.46 15.34 -9.76
CA ILE A 39 -3.63 15.66 -10.58
C ILE A 39 -4.00 17.11 -10.24
N PRO A 40 -3.86 18.05 -11.18
CA PRO A 40 -4.22 19.43 -10.97
C PRO A 40 -5.68 19.53 -10.48
N ALA A 41 -5.97 20.44 -9.54
CA ALA A 41 -7.30 20.52 -8.92
C ALA A 41 -8.42 20.80 -9.93
N ASP A 42 -8.11 21.38 -11.09
CA ASP A 42 -8.99 21.60 -12.23
C ASP A 42 -9.31 20.33 -13.03
N GLN A 43 -8.57 19.24 -12.83
CA GLN A 43 -8.86 17.92 -13.40
C GLN A 43 -9.72 17.04 -12.47
N LEU A 44 -9.95 17.47 -11.22
CA LEU A 44 -10.84 16.76 -10.32
C LEU A 44 -12.31 17.05 -10.68
N PRO A 45 -13.18 16.02 -10.73
CA PRO A 45 -14.60 16.26 -10.89
C PRO A 45 -15.13 17.08 -9.70
N PRO A 46 -16.19 17.91 -9.91
CA PRO A 46 -16.79 18.66 -8.83
C PRO A 46 -17.29 17.71 -7.72
N PRO A 47 -17.26 18.14 -6.44
CA PRO A 47 -17.80 17.34 -5.36
C PRO A 47 -19.28 17.05 -5.59
N LEU A 48 -19.72 15.87 -5.16
CA LEU A 48 -21.12 15.47 -5.26
C LEU A 48 -21.99 16.35 -4.35
N SER A 49 -23.23 16.61 -4.75
CA SER A 49 -24.20 17.26 -3.87
C SER A 49 -24.56 16.34 -2.71
N GLU A 50 -25.00 16.90 -1.58
CA GLU A 50 -25.46 16.11 -0.44
C GLU A 50 -26.59 15.16 -0.79
N GLU A 51 -27.53 15.60 -1.64
CA GLU A 51 -28.64 14.76 -2.10
C GLU A 51 -28.11 13.53 -2.86
N GLU A 52 -27.09 13.72 -3.69
CA GLU A 52 -26.45 12.65 -4.44
C GLU A 52 -25.70 11.68 -3.52
N ILE A 53 -25.01 12.21 -2.51
CA ILE A 53 -24.33 11.40 -1.50
C ILE A 53 -25.38 10.59 -0.72
N LYS A 54 -26.43 11.24 -0.19
CA LYS A 54 -27.54 10.60 0.54
C LYS A 54 -28.22 9.51 -0.30
N ARG A 55 -28.39 9.73 -1.61
CA ARG A 55 -28.92 8.72 -2.55
C ARG A 55 -28.02 7.50 -2.65
N ARG A 56 -26.69 7.68 -2.69
CA ARG A 56 -25.72 6.58 -2.85
C ARG A 56 -25.50 5.79 -1.57
N VAL A 57 -25.28 6.47 -0.45
CA VAL A 57 -24.92 5.81 0.82
C VAL A 57 -26.14 5.48 1.68
N GLY A 58 -27.30 6.10 1.41
CA GLY A 58 -28.50 6.02 2.24
C GLY A 58 -28.52 7.11 3.31
N ALA A 59 -29.70 7.69 3.59
CA ALA A 59 -29.85 8.83 4.50
C ALA A 59 -29.36 8.55 5.94
N GLU A 60 -29.62 7.34 6.44
CA GLU A 60 -29.18 6.93 7.79
C GLU A 60 -27.65 6.82 7.86
N ASN A 61 -27.01 6.26 6.84
CA ASN A 61 -25.55 6.15 6.80
C ASN A 61 -24.88 7.52 6.63
N PHE A 62 -25.47 8.41 5.82
CA PHE A 62 -24.99 9.79 5.69
C PHE A 62 -24.98 10.51 7.04
N LYS A 63 -26.07 10.39 7.80
CA LYS A 63 -26.22 11.02 9.12
C LYS A 63 -25.27 10.43 10.17
N ASN A 64 -25.03 9.12 10.14
CA ASN A 64 -24.16 8.46 11.11
C ASN A 64 -22.67 8.73 10.86
N ASN A 65 -22.28 8.99 9.60
CA ASN A 65 -20.90 9.33 9.23
C ASN A 65 -20.50 10.74 9.70
N ASP A 66 -21.47 11.64 9.81
CA ASP A 66 -21.31 13.02 10.30
C ASP A 66 -21.16 13.12 11.84
N SER A 67 -21.22 11.98 12.53
CA SER A 67 -20.89 11.92 13.95
C SER A 67 -19.38 11.79 14.13
N ASP A 68 -18.79 12.61 15.01
CA ASP A 68 -17.36 12.60 15.37
C ASP A 68 -16.84 11.23 15.89
N TYR A 69 -17.70 10.21 15.96
CA TYR A 69 -17.39 8.83 16.30
C TYR A 69 -16.94 8.03 15.06
N GLN A 70 -15.99 8.57 14.31
CA GLN A 70 -15.14 7.71 13.47
C GLN A 70 -14.17 7.02 14.42
N ASN A 71 -14.55 5.82 14.90
CA ASN A 71 -13.65 5.00 15.71
C ASN A 71 -12.35 4.80 14.94
N SER A 72 -11.30 5.54 15.32
CA SER A 72 -9.96 5.30 14.78
C SER A 72 -9.55 3.90 15.18
N ILE A 73 -9.52 2.99 14.21
CA ILE A 73 -9.05 1.61 14.42
C ILE A 73 -7.52 1.58 14.61
N ASN A 74 -6.83 2.70 14.38
CA ASN A 74 -5.40 2.85 14.60
C ASN A 74 -5.14 3.98 15.62
N SER A 75 -5.16 3.64 16.90
CA SER A 75 -4.51 4.42 17.97
C SER A 75 -3.22 3.72 18.38
#